data_AF-M6KIB5-F1
#
_entry.id   AF-M6KIB5-F1
#
_cell.length_a   1.000
_cell.length_b   1.000
_cell.length_c   1.000
_cell.angle_alpha   90.00
_cell.angle_beta   90.00
_cell.angle_gamma   90.00
#
_symmetry.space_group_name_H-M   'P 1'
#
loop_
_entity.id
_entity.type
_entity.pdbx_description
1 polymer ?
#
loop_
_entity_poly.entity_id
_entity_poly.type
_entity_poly.pdbx_seq_one_letter_code
_entity_poly.pdbx_strand_id
1 'polypeptide(L)'
;MENEESGKSFVVQWNNSEGGLSEGPLSVLWSLIESYKVDIFDVSLSRITRDFLSFLRISETLSLELSAEYALMAANLIYLKSKALLPDPGFEEEDYEPPLPPELVEKLLEHKKFQLTAKKLSEMDQTQTGVFRRESNVTLDEEDNWLDVSLLDLISAFHEILESQSVEAEIPTLLTAPHRFTVEEKMEKILFTLREKKKSLFRNYSNEKNRKKQKSLPLFWHCWN
;
A
#
# COMPACT_ATOMS: atom_id res chain seq x y z
N MET A 1 23.64 38.13 14.72
CA MET A 1 22.37 38.78 15.09
C MET A 1 21.75 39.21 13.77
N GLU A 2 20.68 38.64 13.22
CA GLU A 2 19.69 37.63 13.59
C GLU A 2 19.24 37.00 12.25
N ASN A 3 19.43 35.69 12.10
CA ASN A 3 18.41 34.63 12.07
C ASN A 3 17.60 34.54 10.76
N GLU A 4 18.12 33.70 9.87
CA GLU A 4 17.36 32.90 8.91
C GLU A 4 16.48 31.91 9.69
N GLU A 5 15.16 32.05 9.62
CA GLU A 5 14.22 30.94 9.85
C GLU A 5 13.39 30.74 8.58
N SER A 6 14.00 30.04 7.62
CA SER A 6 13.27 29.30 6.60
C SER A 6 12.73 28.00 7.20
N GLY A 7 11.47 27.70 6.90
CA GLY A 7 11.01 26.32 6.80
C GLY A 7 10.46 25.70 8.08
N LYS A 8 9.18 25.95 8.36
CA LYS A 8 8.30 24.92 8.95
C LYS A 8 6.95 24.96 8.22
N SER A 9 6.90 24.26 7.09
CA SER A 9 5.65 23.81 6.48
C SER A 9 4.97 22.90 7.50
N PHE A 10 3.87 23.38 8.09
CA PHE A 10 3.04 22.55 8.95
C PHE A 10 2.17 21.66 8.07
N VAL A 11 2.76 20.56 7.62
CA VAL A 11 2.02 19.45 7.03
C VAL A 11 1.18 18.85 8.15
N VAL A 12 -0.14 19.00 8.09
CA VAL A 12 -1.04 18.18 8.89
C VAL A 12 -0.92 16.76 8.33
N GLN A 13 0.05 16.01 8.84
CA GLN A 13 0.08 14.56 8.73
C GLN A 13 -1.11 14.05 9.53
N TRP A 14 -2.25 13.87 8.89
CA TRP A 14 -3.25 12.98 9.45
C TRP A 14 -2.73 11.56 9.22
N ASN A 15 -1.89 11.10 10.15
CA ASN A 15 -1.41 9.74 10.19
C ASN A 15 -2.59 8.83 10.54
N ASN A 16 -3.25 8.33 9.51
CA ASN A 16 -3.67 6.93 9.54
C ASN A 16 -2.39 6.17 9.93
N SER A 17 -2.42 5.27 10.90
CA SER A 17 -1.26 4.49 11.35
C SER A 17 -0.59 3.62 10.25
N GLU A 18 -1.04 3.74 9.00
CA GLU A 18 -0.65 2.94 7.83
C GLU A 18 -0.30 3.76 6.57
N GLY A 19 -0.06 5.08 6.67
CA GLY A 19 0.70 5.82 5.64
C GLY A 19 0.23 5.72 4.18
N GLY A 20 -1.07 5.57 3.93
CA GLY A 20 -1.66 5.53 2.58
C GLY A 20 -2.57 6.73 2.31
N LEU A 21 -2.65 7.14 1.03
CA LEU A 21 -3.71 8.01 0.51
C LEU A 21 -5.07 7.39 0.88
N SER A 22 -5.99 8.16 1.46
CA SER A 22 -7.34 7.66 1.70
C SER A 22 -8.01 7.36 0.36
N GLU A 23 -8.20 6.06 0.07
CA GLU A 23 -8.95 5.59 -1.08
C GLU A 23 -10.45 5.90 -0.90
N GLY A 24 -10.84 7.12 -1.28
CA GLY A 24 -12.24 7.52 -1.42
C GLY A 24 -12.92 8.13 -0.18
N PRO A 25 -14.15 8.64 -0.37
CA PRO A 25 -14.87 9.43 0.64
C PRO A 25 -15.33 8.62 1.86
N LEU A 26 -15.63 7.32 1.69
CA LEU A 26 -16.04 6.46 2.80
C LEU A 26 -14.89 6.22 3.80
N SER A 27 -13.67 6.10 3.30
CA SER A 27 -12.46 5.97 4.13
C SER A 27 -12.26 7.22 5.00
N VAL A 28 -12.46 8.42 4.42
CA VAL A 28 -12.40 9.69 5.16
C VAL A 28 -13.51 9.81 6.20
N LEU A 29 -14.75 9.41 5.87
CA LEU A 29 -15.83 9.40 6.85
C LEU A 29 -15.53 8.47 8.01
N TRP A 30 -14.97 7.29 7.73
CA TRP A 30 -14.57 6.36 8.78
C TRP A 30 -13.51 6.97 9.70
N SER A 31 -12.48 7.63 9.16
CA SER A 31 -11.43 8.23 9.98
C SER A 31 -11.94 9.37 10.86
N LEU A 32 -12.91 10.15 10.37
CA LEU A 32 -13.62 11.15 11.18
C LEU A 32 -14.39 10.50 12.33
N ILE A 33 -15.15 9.43 12.06
CA ILE A 33 -15.91 8.70 13.09
C ILE A 33 -14.96 8.13 14.15
N GLU A 34 -13.87 7.50 13.72
CA GLU A 34 -12.84 6.94 14.61
C GLU A 34 -12.23 8.02 15.53
N SER A 35 -12.05 9.23 15.01
CA SER A 35 -11.55 10.37 15.80
C SER A 35 -12.48 10.80 16.94
N TYR A 36 -13.79 10.54 16.80
CA TYR A 36 -14.78 10.95 17.80
C TYR A 36 -14.78 10.06 19.03
N LYS A 37 -14.23 8.84 18.95
CA LYS A 37 -14.18 7.86 20.05
C LYS A 37 -15.57 7.56 20.66
N VAL A 38 -16.60 7.55 19.81
CA VAL A 38 -17.98 7.20 20.17
C VAL A 38 -18.46 6.05 19.29
N ASP A 39 -19.58 5.42 19.65
CA ASP A 39 -20.22 4.43 18.78
C ASP A 39 -20.69 5.08 17.48
N ILE A 40 -20.58 4.37 16.35
CA ILE A 40 -21.04 4.82 15.04
C ILE A 40 -22.54 5.11 15.02
N PHE A 41 -23.34 4.41 15.84
CA PHE A 41 -24.78 4.64 15.94
C PHE A 41 -25.13 5.95 16.66
N ASP A 42 -24.21 6.48 17.46
CA ASP A 42 -24.39 7.72 18.23
C ASP A 42 -23.79 8.95 17.55
N VAL A 43 -23.18 8.78 16.37
CA VAL A 43 -22.58 9.90 15.64
C VAL A 43 -23.67 10.82 15.09
N SER A 44 -23.63 12.08 15.49
CA SER A 44 -24.49 13.15 14.95
C SER A 44 -24.19 13.38 13.46
N LEU A 45 -25.25 13.32 12.64
CA LEU A 45 -25.19 13.60 11.21
C LEU A 45 -24.73 15.04 10.93
N SER A 46 -25.14 15.98 11.80
CA SER A 46 -24.75 17.39 11.72
C SER A 46 -23.25 17.57 11.91
N ARG A 47 -22.68 16.86 12.88
CA ARG A 47 -21.25 16.91 13.20
C ARG A 47 -20.40 16.33 12.09
N ILE A 48 -20.67 15.10 11.64
CA ILE A 48 -19.87 14.46 10.59
C ILE A 48 -19.91 15.24 9.28
N THR A 49 -21.07 15.79 8.92
CA THR A 49 -21.24 16.56 7.68
C THR A 49 -20.38 17.82 7.70
N ARG A 50 -20.37 18.53 8.84
CA ARG A 50 -19.53 19.73 9.01
C ARG A 50 -18.05 19.38 8.89
N ASP A 51 -17.62 18.33 9.56
CA ASP A 51 -16.21 17.96 9.62
C ASP A 51 -15.73 17.44 8.26
N PHE A 52 -16.56 16.69 7.52
CA PHE A 52 -16.28 16.26 6.15
C PHE A 52 -16.16 17.44 5.19
N LEU A 53 -17.08 18.42 5.24
CA LEU A 53 -16.99 19.62 4.41
C LEU A 53 -15.77 20.48 4.78
N SER A 54 -15.39 20.52 6.06
CA SER A 54 -14.17 21.20 6.50
C SER A 54 -12.92 20.53 5.92
N PHE A 55 -12.88 19.19 5.92
CA PHE A 55 -11.82 18.42 5.28
C PHE A 55 -11.69 18.77 3.79
N LEU A 56 -12.81 18.82 3.05
CA LEU A 56 -12.80 19.18 1.64
C LEU A 56 -12.24 20.59 1.39
N ARG A 57 -12.63 21.57 2.19
CA ARG A 57 -12.12 22.96 2.05
C ARG A 57 -10.62 23.07 2.26
N ILE A 58 -10.08 22.35 3.25
CA ILE A 58 -8.64 22.30 3.51
C ILE A 58 -7.93 21.60 2.35
N SER A 59 -8.50 20.51 1.83
CA SER A 59 -7.92 19.76 0.71
C SER A 59 -7.84 20.56 -0.60
N GLU A 60 -8.83 21.43 -0.87
CA GLU A 60 -8.86 22.30 -2.04
C GLU A 60 -7.69 23.31 -2.01
N THR A 61 -7.37 23.85 -0.83
CA THR A 61 -6.21 24.74 -0.66
C THR A 61 -4.86 24.02 -0.82
N LEU A 62 -4.85 22.70 -0.71
CA LEU A 62 -3.67 21.83 -0.82
C LEU A 62 -3.52 21.19 -2.21
N SER A 63 -4.28 21.64 -3.22
CA SER A 63 -4.24 21.12 -4.60
C SER A 63 -4.53 19.61 -4.73
N LEU A 64 -5.28 19.03 -3.79
CA LEU A 64 -5.79 17.67 -3.96
C LEU A 64 -6.85 17.68 -5.06
N GLU A 65 -6.70 16.80 -6.05
CA GLU A 65 -7.70 16.63 -7.11
C GLU A 65 -8.98 16.07 -6.48
N LEU A 66 -9.99 16.93 -6.33
CA LEU A 66 -11.28 16.54 -5.80
C LEU A 66 -11.97 15.65 -6.85
N SER A 67 -12.05 14.35 -6.59
CA SER A 67 -12.76 13.43 -7.49
C SER A 67 -14.28 13.63 -7.41
N ALA A 68 -14.99 13.23 -8.47
CA ALA A 68 -16.45 13.30 -8.53
C ALA A 68 -17.15 12.54 -7.37
N GLU A 69 -16.49 11.51 -6.82
CA GLU A 69 -16.99 10.73 -5.69
C GLU A 69 -17.07 11.53 -4.40
N TYR A 70 -16.10 12.41 -4.13
CA TYR A 70 -16.12 13.30 -2.96
C TYR A 70 -17.22 14.35 -3.08
N ALA A 71 -17.41 14.92 -4.27
CA ALA A 71 -18.50 15.85 -4.54
C ALA A 71 -19.88 15.17 -4.36
N LEU A 72 -20.03 13.94 -4.85
CA LEU A 72 -21.23 13.13 -4.67
C LEU A 72 -21.51 12.87 -3.17
N MET A 73 -20.50 12.50 -2.40
CA MET A 73 -20.66 12.26 -0.96
C MET A 73 -21.03 13.55 -0.21
N ALA A 74 -20.39 14.67 -0.53
CA ALA A 74 -20.72 15.96 0.07
C ALA A 74 -22.18 16.34 -0.19
N ALA A 75 -22.63 16.23 -1.45
CA ALA A 75 -24.02 16.47 -1.81
C ALA A 75 -24.98 15.53 -1.07
N ASN A 76 -24.64 14.24 -0.96
CA ASN A 76 -25.45 13.26 -0.24
C ASN A 76 -25.57 13.58 1.25
N LEU A 77 -24.48 13.93 1.94
CA LEU A 77 -24.52 14.30 3.36
C LEU A 77 -25.35 15.57 3.60
N ILE A 78 -25.21 16.58 2.72
CA ILE A 78 -26.03 17.80 2.78
C ILE A 78 -27.51 17.47 2.58
N TYR A 79 -27.83 16.62 1.61
CA TYR A 79 -29.19 16.15 1.35
C TYR A 79 -29.76 15.41 2.57
N LEU A 80 -29.03 14.45 3.12
CA LEU A 80 -29.44 13.69 4.30
C LEU A 80 -29.66 14.61 5.51
N LYS A 81 -28.75 15.56 5.74
CA LYS A 81 -28.88 16.54 6.82
C LYS A 81 -30.12 17.42 6.63
N SER A 82 -30.34 17.94 5.43
CA SER A 82 -31.53 18.75 5.10
C SER A 82 -32.82 17.97 5.35
N LYS A 83 -32.88 16.72 4.88
CA LYS A 83 -34.02 15.83 5.09
C LYS A 83 -34.27 15.54 6.57
N ALA A 84 -33.22 15.34 7.35
CA ALA A 84 -33.32 15.02 8.77
C ALA A 84 -33.73 16.22 9.65
N LEU A 85 -33.52 17.46 9.17
CA LEU A 85 -33.93 18.69 9.85
C LEU A 85 -35.33 19.18 9.43
N LEU A 86 -36.03 18.47 8.55
CA LEU A 86 -37.39 18.83 8.20
C LEU A 86 -38.30 18.64 9.41
N PRO A 87 -39.15 19.64 9.75
CA PRO A 87 -40.04 19.55 10.89
C PRO A 87 -41.06 18.43 10.67
N ASP A 88 -41.06 17.46 11.57
CA ASP A 88 -42.10 16.43 11.63
C ASP A 88 -43.24 16.97 12.50
N PRO A 89 -44.53 16.87 12.11
CA PRO A 89 -45.64 17.53 12.79
C PRO A 89 -45.94 17.02 14.22
N GLY A 90 -45.05 16.21 14.81
CA GLY A 90 -45.17 15.65 16.16
C GLY A 90 -43.94 15.78 17.06
N PHE A 91 -42.84 16.42 16.62
CA PHE A 91 -41.62 16.60 17.43
C PHE A 91 -41.18 18.06 17.45
N GLU A 92 -41.43 18.73 18.57
CA GLU A 92 -40.94 20.08 18.90
C GLU A 92 -39.78 19.94 19.91
N GLU A 93 -38.64 19.38 19.50
CA GLU A 93 -37.39 19.54 20.25
C GLU A 93 -36.43 20.39 19.42
N GLU A 94 -36.18 21.61 19.89
CA GLU A 94 -35.35 22.63 19.23
C GLU A 94 -33.87 22.22 19.12
N ASP A 95 -33.44 21.23 19.92
CA ASP A 95 -32.04 20.75 20.03
C ASP A 95 -31.83 19.30 19.54
N TYR A 96 -32.76 18.74 18.77
CA TYR A 96 -32.61 17.37 18.26
C TYR A 96 -31.52 17.29 17.18
N GLU A 97 -30.39 16.64 17.49
CA GLU A 97 -29.38 16.27 16.50
C GLU A 97 -29.62 14.83 15.99
N PRO A 98 -30.03 14.65 14.73
CA PRO A 98 -30.31 13.32 14.21
C PRO A 98 -29.02 12.49 14.10
N PRO A 99 -29.07 11.20 14.47
CA PRO A 99 -27.95 10.28 14.26
C PRO A 99 -27.77 9.94 12.77
N LEU A 100 -26.71 9.18 12.45
CA LEU A 100 -26.48 8.71 11.09
C LEU A 100 -27.63 7.81 10.60
N PRO A 101 -28.08 7.96 9.33
CA PRO A 101 -29.03 7.05 8.74
C PRO A 101 -28.49 5.61 8.71
N PRO A 102 -29.32 4.59 8.98
CA PRO A 102 -28.89 3.20 9.06
C PRO A 102 -28.24 2.69 7.76
N GLU A 103 -28.77 3.10 6.60
CA GLU A 103 -28.19 2.76 5.29
C GLU A 103 -26.76 3.28 5.11
N LEU A 104 -26.44 4.46 5.67
CA LEU A 104 -25.10 5.03 5.61
C LEU A 104 -24.16 4.29 6.57
N VAL A 105 -24.64 3.96 7.78
CA VAL A 105 -23.89 3.17 8.76
C VAL A 105 -23.53 1.80 8.20
N GLU A 106 -24.48 1.11 7.58
CA GLU A 106 -24.26 -0.19 6.95
C GLU A 106 -23.17 -0.14 5.87
N LYS A 107 -23.24 0.84 4.97
CA LYS A 107 -22.21 1.07 3.93
C LYS A 107 -20.83 1.32 4.52
N LEU A 108 -20.75 2.12 5.60
CA LEU A 108 -19.48 2.40 6.28
C LEU A 108 -18.88 1.13 6.91
N LEU A 109 -19.71 0.32 7.57
CA LEU A 109 -19.28 -0.95 8.17
C LEU A 109 -18.85 -1.98 7.12
N GLU A 110 -19.60 -2.08 6.02
CA GLU A 110 -19.27 -2.96 4.91
C GLU A 110 -17.93 -2.57 4.27
N HIS A 111 -17.75 -1.29 3.97
CA HIS A 111 -16.49 -0.77 3.43
C HIS A 111 -15.32 -1.08 4.38
N LYS A 112 -15.50 -0.87 5.70
CA LYS A 112 -14.45 -1.16 6.68
C LYS A 112 -14.12 -2.66 6.73
N LYS A 113 -15.11 -3.53 6.66
CA LYS A 113 -14.93 -4.99 6.61
C LYS A 113 -14.09 -5.41 5.40
N PHE A 114 -14.34 -4.84 4.24
CA PHE A 114 -13.54 -5.11 3.05
C PHE A 114 -12.11 -4.60 3.19
N GLN A 115 -11.91 -3.38 3.71
CA GLN A 115 -10.58 -2.84 3.97
C GLN A 115 -9.76 -3.76 4.90
N LEU A 116 -10.36 -4.26 5.98
CA LEU A 116 -9.71 -5.19 6.91
C LEU A 116 -9.39 -6.54 6.25
N THR A 117 -10.27 -7.04 5.40
CA THR A 117 -10.08 -8.30 4.68
C THR A 117 -8.95 -8.16 3.65
N ALA A 118 -8.92 -7.06 2.90
CA ALA A 118 -7.88 -6.74 1.95
C ALA A 118 -6.51 -6.60 2.64
N LYS A 119 -6.47 -5.91 3.80
CA LYS A 119 -5.27 -5.82 4.61
C LYS A 119 -4.76 -7.19 5.04
N LYS A 120 -5.65 -8.05 5.57
CA LYS A 120 -5.30 -9.43 5.95
C LYS A 120 -4.77 -10.23 4.76
N LEU A 121 -5.37 -10.06 3.58
CA LEU A 121 -4.89 -10.72 2.36
C LEU A 121 -3.51 -10.21 1.95
N SER A 122 -3.26 -8.90 2.03
CA SER A 122 -1.95 -8.31 1.79
C SER A 122 -0.89 -8.80 2.77
N GLU A 123 -1.23 -8.95 4.06
CA GLU A 123 -0.33 -9.55 5.06
C GLU A 123 0.01 -11.01 4.70
N MET A 124 -0.97 -11.79 4.22
CA MET A 124 -0.72 -13.16 3.75
C MET A 124 0.19 -13.19 2.52
N ASP A 125 -0.05 -12.31 1.55
CA ASP A 125 0.80 -12.20 0.36
C ASP A 125 2.25 -11.85 0.72
N GLN A 126 2.46 -10.89 1.62
CA GLN A 126 3.79 -10.53 2.13
C GLN A 126 4.51 -11.72 2.80
N THR A 127 3.78 -12.59 3.51
CA THR A 127 4.38 -13.82 4.07
C THR A 127 4.75 -14.85 2.99
N GLN A 128 4.03 -14.86 1.87
CA GLN A 128 4.28 -15.74 0.74
C GLN A 128 5.44 -15.26 -0.14
N THR A 129 5.75 -13.95 -0.16
CA THR A 129 6.83 -13.35 -0.96
C THR A 129 8.23 -13.96 -0.68
N GLY A 130 8.41 -14.72 0.39
CA GLY A 130 9.66 -15.44 0.71
C GLY A 130 9.61 -16.96 0.47
N VAL A 131 8.49 -17.52 0.03
CA VAL A 131 8.29 -18.96 -0.15
C VAL A 131 8.45 -19.33 -1.62
N PHE A 132 9.64 -19.79 -1.99
CA PHE A 132 9.90 -20.26 -3.35
C PHE A 132 9.44 -21.70 -3.49
N ARG A 133 8.49 -21.93 -4.40
CA ARG A 133 8.14 -23.29 -4.82
C ARG A 133 9.32 -23.85 -5.60
N ARG A 134 9.76 -25.06 -5.26
CA ARG A 134 10.68 -25.81 -6.12
C ARG A 134 9.92 -26.11 -7.40
N GLU A 135 10.45 -25.69 -8.54
CA GLU A 135 9.95 -26.14 -9.84
C GLU A 135 9.87 -27.67 -9.77
N SER A 136 8.66 -28.20 -9.87
CA SER A 136 8.48 -29.63 -9.94
C SER A 136 9.23 -30.07 -11.19
N ASN A 137 10.15 -31.01 -11.03
CA ASN A 137 10.65 -31.80 -12.16
C ASN A 137 9.46 -32.63 -12.66
N VAL A 138 8.53 -31.99 -13.37
CA VAL A 138 7.48 -32.67 -14.10
C VAL A 138 8.22 -33.35 -15.23
N THR A 139 8.51 -34.63 -15.06
CA THR A 139 8.77 -35.50 -16.18
C THR A 139 7.45 -35.57 -16.93
N LEU A 140 7.39 -34.91 -18.08
CA LEU A 140 6.29 -35.13 -19.01
C LEU A 140 6.40 -36.59 -19.43
N ASP A 141 5.47 -37.42 -18.97
CA ASP A 141 5.33 -38.77 -19.50
C ASP A 141 5.09 -38.64 -21.01
N GLU A 142 5.83 -39.37 -21.84
CA GLU A 142 5.73 -39.32 -23.31
C GLU A 142 4.41 -39.93 -23.84
N GLU A 143 3.44 -40.20 -22.98
CA GLU A 143 2.10 -40.59 -23.40
C GLU A 143 1.42 -39.42 -24.12
N ASP A 144 0.97 -39.67 -25.36
CA ASP A 144 0.15 -38.78 -26.18
C ASP A 144 -1.21 -38.53 -25.51
N ASN A 145 -1.20 -37.75 -24.43
CA ASN A 145 -2.39 -37.29 -23.74
C ASN A 145 -2.92 -36.06 -24.47
N TRP A 146 -4.04 -36.23 -25.16
CA TRP A 146 -4.80 -35.13 -25.72
C TRP A 146 -5.34 -34.29 -24.56
N LEU A 147 -4.81 -33.08 -24.41
CA LEU A 147 -5.26 -32.15 -23.40
C LEU A 147 -6.65 -31.63 -23.80
N ASP A 148 -7.68 -31.94 -23.00
CA ASP A 148 -9.02 -31.36 -23.17
C ASP A 148 -9.02 -29.95 -22.57
N VAL A 149 -8.57 -28.98 -23.38
CA VAL A 149 -8.46 -27.57 -22.98
C VAL A 149 -9.36 -26.68 -23.83
N SER A 150 -10.00 -25.73 -23.16
CA SER A 150 -10.81 -24.68 -23.78
C SER A 150 -9.94 -23.52 -24.24
N LEU A 151 -10.45 -22.73 -25.20
CA LEU A 151 -9.85 -21.45 -25.56
C LEU A 151 -9.69 -20.52 -24.34
N LEU A 152 -10.61 -20.61 -23.36
CA LEU A 152 -10.53 -19.83 -22.14
C LEU A 152 -9.28 -20.17 -21.31
N ASP A 153 -8.92 -21.46 -21.23
CA ASP A 153 -7.75 -21.92 -20.49
C ASP A 153 -6.45 -21.41 -21.15
N LEU A 154 -6.42 -21.39 -22.49
CA LEU A 154 -5.29 -20.81 -23.24
C LEU A 154 -5.16 -19.31 -23.01
N ILE A 155 -6.29 -18.59 -22.99
CA ILE A 155 -6.30 -17.15 -22.70
C ILE A 155 -5.84 -16.88 -21.26
N SER A 156 -6.30 -17.67 -20.29
CA SER A 156 -5.87 -17.57 -18.89
C SER A 156 -4.38 -17.88 -18.72
N ALA A 157 -3.87 -18.94 -19.33
CA ALA A 157 -2.43 -19.26 -19.32
C ALA A 157 -1.59 -18.17 -19.99
N PHE A 158 -2.09 -17.58 -21.07
CA PHE A 158 -1.41 -16.46 -21.73
C PHE A 158 -1.42 -15.19 -20.85
N HIS A 159 -2.52 -14.91 -20.15
CA HIS A 159 -2.61 -13.81 -19.20
C HIS A 159 -1.63 -13.98 -18.04
N GLU A 160 -1.52 -15.19 -17.49
CA GLU A 160 -0.56 -15.53 -16.43
C GLU A 160 0.89 -15.27 -16.86
N ILE A 161 1.24 -15.60 -18.11
CA ILE A 161 2.57 -15.29 -18.68
C ILE A 161 2.78 -13.77 -18.78
N LEU A 162 1.78 -13.00 -19.21
CA LEU A 162 1.88 -11.54 -19.30
C LEU A 162 2.04 -10.87 -17.93
N GLU A 163 1.31 -11.33 -16.91
CA GLU A 163 1.44 -10.84 -15.54
C GLU A 163 2.77 -11.28 -14.89
N SER A 164 3.29 -12.45 -15.23
CA SER A 164 4.60 -12.89 -14.72
C SER A 164 5.75 -11.99 -15.19
N GLN A 165 5.66 -11.39 -16.38
CA GLN A 165 6.68 -10.46 -16.89
C GLN A 165 6.59 -9.06 -16.25
N SER A 166 5.41 -8.62 -15.82
CA SER A 166 5.27 -7.33 -15.11
C SER A 166 5.78 -7.40 -13.67
N VAL A 167 5.70 -8.56 -13.02
CA VAL A 167 6.22 -8.78 -11.66
C VAL A 167 7.75 -8.70 -11.60
N GLU A 168 8.46 -9.05 -12.67
CA GLU A 168 9.93 -8.92 -12.73
C GLU A 168 10.40 -7.45 -12.66
N ALA A 169 9.52 -6.49 -12.98
CA ALA A 169 9.79 -5.05 -12.85
C ALA A 169 9.67 -4.53 -11.40
N GLU A 170 8.97 -5.28 -10.52
CA GLU A 170 8.72 -4.91 -9.12
C GLU A 170 9.52 -5.74 -8.12
N ILE A 171 10.54 -6.49 -8.55
CA ILE A 171 11.55 -6.97 -7.62
C ILE A 171 12.13 -5.71 -6.96
N PRO A 172 11.89 -5.47 -5.64
CA PRO A 172 12.47 -4.33 -4.98
C PRO A 172 13.95 -4.47 -5.21
N THR A 173 14.55 -3.45 -5.82
CA THR A 173 15.95 -3.44 -6.21
C THR A 173 16.76 -3.50 -4.92
N LEU A 174 16.88 -4.72 -4.35
CA LEU A 174 17.55 -4.99 -3.12
C LEU A 174 19.03 -4.83 -3.43
N LEU A 175 19.45 -3.57 -3.22
CA LEU A 175 20.82 -3.17 -3.00
C LEU A 175 21.72 -3.39 -4.22
N THR A 176 21.76 -2.36 -5.08
CA THR A 176 22.96 -1.72 -5.67
C THR A 176 22.58 -1.25 -7.07
N ALA A 177 22.68 0.06 -7.35
CA ALA A 177 22.66 0.56 -8.72
C ALA A 177 23.54 -0.35 -9.60
N PRO A 178 23.07 -0.88 -10.75
CA PRO A 178 23.88 -1.77 -11.56
C PRO A 178 25.17 -1.03 -11.89
N HIS A 179 26.26 -1.44 -11.24
CA HIS A 179 27.56 -0.89 -11.52
C HIS A 179 27.94 -1.44 -12.89
N ARG A 180 27.58 -0.68 -13.93
CA ARG A 180 27.94 -0.95 -15.32
C ARG A 180 29.45 -0.73 -15.44
N PHE A 181 30.23 -1.72 -15.03
CA PHE A 181 31.63 -1.77 -15.37
C PHE A 181 31.75 -2.21 -16.82
N THR A 182 32.53 -1.48 -17.61
CA THR A 182 32.88 -1.95 -18.94
C THR A 182 33.96 -3.04 -18.84
N VAL A 183 34.07 -3.86 -19.89
CA VAL A 183 35.07 -4.93 -19.93
C VAL A 183 36.47 -4.33 -19.87
N GLU A 184 36.65 -3.18 -20.51
CA GLU A 184 37.88 -2.40 -20.58
C GLU A 184 38.35 -1.97 -19.18
N GLU A 185 37.43 -1.46 -18.35
CA GLU A 185 37.73 -1.01 -16.99
C GLU A 185 38.20 -2.16 -16.08
N LYS A 186 37.59 -3.34 -16.24
CA LYS A 186 38.02 -4.54 -15.51
C LYS A 186 39.33 -5.11 -16.03
N MET A 187 39.56 -5.06 -17.33
CA MET A 187 40.84 -5.45 -17.93
C MET A 187 41.98 -4.59 -17.39
N GLU A 188 41.80 -3.27 -17.32
CA GLU A 188 42.81 -2.35 -16.79
C GLU A 188 43.14 -2.67 -15.33
N LYS A 189 42.11 -2.92 -14.49
CA LYS A 189 42.30 -3.29 -13.08
C LYS A 189 43.05 -4.61 -12.90
N ILE A 190 42.75 -5.63 -13.72
CA ILE A 190 43.43 -6.92 -13.68
C ILE A 190 44.89 -6.77 -14.13
N LEU A 191 45.15 -6.02 -15.20
CA LEU A 191 46.50 -5.78 -15.70
C LEU A 191 47.36 -5.00 -14.69
N PHE A 192 46.79 -3.98 -14.03
CA PHE A 192 47.47 -3.26 -12.95
C PHE A 192 47.87 -4.20 -11.81
N THR A 193 46.94 -5.04 -11.37
CA THR A 193 47.17 -5.99 -10.26
C THR A 193 48.19 -7.07 -10.63
N LEU A 194 48.20 -7.56 -11.86
CA LEU A 194 49.18 -8.54 -12.35
C LEU A 194 50.58 -7.93 -12.53
N ARG A 195 50.67 -6.63 -12.79
CA ARG A 195 51.96 -5.92 -12.89
C ARG A 195 52.61 -5.77 -11.52
N GLU A 196 51.84 -5.53 -10.46
CA GLU A 196 52.35 -5.51 -9.08
C GLU A 196 52.59 -6.92 -8.51
N LYS A 197 51.62 -7.82 -8.69
CA LYS A 197 51.67 -9.19 -8.18
C LYS A 197 51.77 -10.13 -9.38
N LYS A 198 53.01 -10.52 -9.71
CA LYS A 198 53.37 -11.38 -10.86
C LYS A 198 52.52 -12.65 -11.04
N LYS A 199 51.81 -13.11 -10.01
CA LYS A 199 50.79 -14.17 -10.08
C LYS A 199 49.63 -13.87 -9.13
N SER A 200 48.40 -14.09 -9.57
CA SER A 200 47.19 -14.03 -8.73
C SER A 200 46.21 -15.13 -9.12
N LEU A 201 45.51 -15.70 -8.14
CA LEU A 201 44.47 -16.71 -8.37
C LEU A 201 43.16 -16.03 -8.77
N PHE A 202 42.45 -16.57 -9.76
CA PHE A 202 41.19 -16.04 -10.26
C PHE A 202 40.12 -15.86 -9.16
N ARG A 203 40.11 -16.77 -8.18
CA ARG A 203 39.20 -16.74 -7.03
C ARG A 203 39.31 -15.45 -6.20
N ASN A 204 40.45 -14.75 -6.25
CA ASN A 204 40.63 -13.48 -5.55
C ASN A 204 39.79 -12.34 -6.17
N TYR A 205 39.47 -12.40 -7.47
CA TYR A 205 38.64 -11.40 -8.16
C TYR A 205 37.14 -11.69 -8.05
N SER A 206 36.76 -12.96 -7.86
CA SER A 206 35.36 -13.39 -7.79
C SER A 206 34.73 -13.20 -6.40
N ASN A 207 35.53 -13.13 -5.33
CA ASN A 207 35.02 -13.22 -3.96
C ASN A 207 35.03 -11.91 -3.14
N GLU A 208 35.31 -10.75 -3.76
CA GLU A 208 35.37 -9.46 -3.04
C GLU A 208 34.01 -8.98 -2.49
N LYS A 209 32.87 -9.48 -3.00
CA LYS A 209 31.53 -8.98 -2.61
C LYS A 209 30.84 -9.71 -1.44
N ASN A 210 31.38 -10.83 -0.93
CA ASN A 210 30.72 -11.55 0.18
C ASN A 210 31.20 -11.15 1.59
N ARG A 211 32.17 -10.24 1.72
CA ARG A 211 32.81 -9.98 3.02
C ARG A 211 32.20 -8.87 3.88
N LYS A 212 31.20 -8.11 3.37
CA LYS A 212 30.54 -7.02 4.11
C LYS A 212 29.06 -7.27 4.49
N LYS A 213 28.58 -8.52 4.43
CA LYS A 213 27.22 -8.90 4.90
C LYS A 213 27.20 -9.78 6.17
N GLN A 214 28.27 -9.79 6.96
CA GLN A 214 28.28 -10.44 8.28
C GLN A 214 28.79 -9.50 9.37
N LYS A 215 28.02 -8.45 9.72
CA LYS A 215 28.03 -7.83 11.06
C LYS A 215 26.70 -7.11 11.31
N SER A 216 25.66 -7.88 11.55
CA SER A 216 24.51 -7.55 12.43
C SER A 216 23.46 -8.66 12.29
N LEU A 217 23.63 -9.73 13.06
CA LEU A 217 22.51 -10.58 13.45
C LEU A 217 22.39 -10.43 14.96
N PRO A 218 21.27 -9.92 15.49
CA PRO A 218 21.02 -9.99 16.91
C PRO A 218 20.82 -11.45 17.33
N LEU A 219 21.41 -11.75 18.48
CA LEU A 219 21.34 -12.95 19.30
C LEU A 219 19.96 -13.65 19.25
N PHE A 220 19.84 -14.73 18.48
CA PHE A 220 18.68 -15.64 18.57
C PHE A 220 19.07 -17.13 18.47
N TRP A 221 20.32 -17.46 18.79
CA TRP A 221 20.90 -18.81 18.60
C TRP A 221 21.39 -19.49 19.89
N HIS A 222 20.77 -19.19 21.04
CA HIS A 222 21.11 -19.87 22.31
C HIS A 222 20.06 -20.85 22.86
N CYS A 223 18.97 -21.12 22.15
CA CYS A 223 18.08 -22.22 22.50
C CYS A 223 18.01 -23.20 21.34
N TRP A 224 18.89 -24.19 21.34
CA TRP A 224 18.66 -25.56 20.87
C TRP A 224 19.89 -26.38 21.28
N ASN A 225 19.82 -26.93 22.49
CA ASN A 225 20.57 -28.09 22.93
C ASN A 225 19.65 -28.91 23.83
#